data_AF-A0A0D7F0J0-F1
#
_entry.id   AF-A0A0D7F0J0-F1
#
_cell.length_a   1.000
_cell.length_b   1.000
_cell.length_c   1.000
_cell.angle_alpha   90.00
_cell.angle_beta   90.00
_cell.angle_gamma   90.00
#
_symmetry.space_group_name_H-M   'P 1'
#
loop_
_entity.id
_entity.type
_entity.pdbx_description
1 polymer ?
#
loop_
_entity_poly.entity_id
_entity_poly.type
_entity_poly.pdbx_seq_one_letter_code
_entity_poly.pdbx_strand_id
1 'polypeptide(L)'
;ATFAAMPRPIPAIVPVVDAIDGFMAVLPAAPSDALKTLAQACVETFDGFRAPLSAQDRARRKPEALTATQLDHLDRWGYPYVMDEFRFHMTLTGRLPVERRAALLALLREHFAALDLAELTLDRIGLFRQDSATTPFQVIGHFALR
;
A
#
# COMPACT_ATOMS: atom_id res chain seq x y z
N ALA A 1 7.72 16.19 -8.89
CA ALA A 1 8.59 15.89 -10.05
C ALA A 1 9.97 15.40 -9.62
N THR A 2 10.74 16.14 -8.79
CA THR A 2 12.12 15.77 -8.39
C THR A 2 12.24 14.37 -7.80
N PHE A 3 11.36 14.00 -6.85
CA PHE A 3 11.35 12.67 -6.27
C PHE A 3 11.32 11.56 -7.34
N ALA A 4 10.38 11.60 -8.27
CA ALA A 4 10.23 10.58 -9.30
C ALA A 4 11.45 10.51 -10.25
N ALA A 5 12.14 11.64 -10.46
CA ALA A 5 13.31 11.70 -11.34
C ALA A 5 14.62 11.20 -10.71
N MET A 6 14.66 10.93 -9.40
CA MET A 6 15.85 10.35 -8.75
C MET A 6 16.07 8.91 -9.23
N PRO A 7 17.27 8.55 -9.71
CA PRO A 7 17.56 7.21 -10.23
C PRO A 7 17.31 6.11 -9.19
N ARG A 8 16.57 5.08 -9.58
CA ARG A 8 16.32 3.88 -8.76
C ARG A 8 15.92 2.68 -9.62
N PRO A 9 16.00 1.45 -9.09
CA PRO A 9 15.35 0.31 -9.72
C PRO A 9 13.84 0.53 -9.83
N ILE A 10 13.28 0.31 -11.02
CA ILE A 10 11.83 0.31 -11.22
C ILE A 10 11.28 -1.01 -10.69
N PRO A 11 10.37 -1.00 -9.70
CA PRO A 11 9.83 -2.25 -9.18
C PRO A 11 8.97 -2.95 -10.22
N ALA A 12 9.13 -4.27 -10.31
CA ALA A 12 8.23 -5.16 -11.01
C ALA A 12 7.81 -6.28 -10.05
N ILE A 13 6.59 -6.76 -10.20
CA ILE A 13 6.05 -7.88 -9.41
C ILE A 13 5.41 -8.89 -10.33
N VAL A 14 5.46 -10.17 -9.93
CA VAL A 14 4.52 -11.18 -10.44
C VAL A 14 3.24 -11.02 -9.60
N PRO A 15 2.13 -10.51 -10.18
CA PRO A 15 0.95 -10.23 -9.40
C PRO A 15 0.13 -11.50 -9.14
N VAL A 16 -0.29 -11.71 -7.90
CA VAL A 16 -1.18 -12.81 -7.50
C VAL A 16 -2.37 -12.27 -6.72
N VAL A 17 -3.52 -12.92 -6.83
CA VAL A 17 -4.67 -12.60 -5.97
C VAL A 17 -4.67 -13.50 -4.75
N ASP A 18 -4.63 -12.88 -3.57
CA ASP A 18 -4.75 -13.58 -2.30
C ASP A 18 -5.43 -12.71 -1.21
N ALA A 19 -5.67 -13.33 -0.07
CA ALA A 19 -6.17 -12.68 1.12
C ALA A 19 -5.04 -12.01 1.91
N ILE A 20 -5.28 -10.80 2.38
CA ILE A 20 -4.46 -10.08 3.36
C ILE A 20 -5.39 -9.45 4.40
N ASP A 21 -5.14 -9.69 5.68
CA ASP A 21 -5.88 -9.15 6.82
C ASP A 21 -7.42 -9.19 6.69
N GLY A 22 -7.93 -10.27 6.08
CA GLY A 22 -9.36 -10.57 5.94
C GLY A 22 -10.06 -9.98 4.72
N PHE A 23 -9.34 -9.36 3.78
CA PHE A 23 -9.84 -8.89 2.49
C PHE A 23 -8.99 -9.45 1.33
N MET A 24 -9.49 -9.36 0.10
CA MET A 24 -8.78 -9.84 -1.10
C MET A 24 -8.08 -8.70 -1.81
N ALA A 25 -6.86 -8.95 -2.28
CA ALA A 25 -6.04 -7.96 -2.97
C ALA A 25 -5.14 -8.62 -4.02
N VAL A 26 -4.64 -7.81 -4.96
CA VAL A 26 -3.47 -8.18 -5.77
C VAL A 26 -2.21 -7.92 -4.94
N LEU A 27 -1.36 -8.92 -4.82
CA LEU A 27 -0.14 -8.95 -4.04
C LEU A 27 1.05 -9.33 -4.93
N PRO A 28 2.30 -9.00 -4.55
CA PRO A 28 3.48 -9.61 -5.14
C PRO A 28 3.57 -11.09 -4.76
N ALA A 29 3.85 -11.98 -5.70
CA ALA A 29 4.04 -13.42 -5.44
C ALA A 29 5.23 -13.72 -4.53
N ALA A 30 6.22 -12.82 -4.48
CA ALA A 30 7.40 -12.89 -3.64
C ALA A 30 7.78 -11.47 -3.14
N PRO A 31 8.58 -11.36 -2.06
CA PRO A 31 9.10 -10.07 -1.61
C PRO A 31 9.84 -9.32 -2.72
N SER A 32 9.73 -7.98 -2.74
CA SER A 32 10.39 -7.11 -3.72
C SER A 32 11.14 -6.00 -3.00
N ASP A 33 12.47 -6.08 -3.00
CA ASP A 33 13.34 -5.07 -2.36
C ASP A 33 13.25 -3.71 -3.05
N ALA A 34 13.07 -3.69 -4.38
CA ALA A 34 12.84 -2.46 -5.12
C ALA A 34 11.56 -1.76 -4.67
N LEU A 35 10.48 -2.54 -4.44
CA LEU A 35 9.21 -2.01 -3.98
C LEU A 35 9.28 -1.54 -2.52
N LYS A 36 9.96 -2.29 -1.65
CA LYS A 36 10.23 -1.89 -0.26
C LYS A 36 11.03 -0.58 -0.21
N THR A 37 12.09 -0.47 -1.02
CA THR A 37 12.92 0.72 -1.13
C THR A 37 12.12 1.93 -1.64
N LEU A 38 11.28 1.74 -2.66
CA LEU A 38 10.40 2.80 -3.17
C LEU A 38 9.42 3.27 -2.10
N ALA A 39 8.77 2.35 -1.39
CA ALA A 39 7.81 2.68 -0.33
C ALA A 39 8.46 3.42 0.84
N GLN A 40 9.64 2.97 1.29
CA GLN A 40 10.43 3.65 2.32
C GLN A 40 10.81 5.07 1.89
N ALA A 41 11.34 5.24 0.68
CA ALA A 41 11.72 6.55 0.17
C ALA A 41 10.52 7.52 0.08
N CYS A 42 9.33 7.02 -0.26
CA CYS A 42 8.10 7.81 -0.22
C CYS A 42 7.78 8.30 1.19
N VAL A 43 7.82 7.41 2.19
CA VAL A 43 7.55 7.80 3.59
C VAL A 43 8.57 8.83 4.06
N GLU A 44 9.87 8.55 3.89
CA GLU A 44 10.95 9.43 4.36
C GLU A 44 10.92 10.82 3.69
N THR A 45 10.65 10.87 2.38
CA THR A 45 10.66 12.14 1.64
C THR A 45 9.42 12.98 1.91
N PHE A 46 8.25 12.35 2.07
CA PHE A 46 6.98 13.06 2.14
C PHE A 46 6.40 13.23 3.55
N ASP A 47 7.01 12.64 4.59
CA ASP A 47 6.52 12.77 5.98
C ASP A 47 6.40 14.24 6.42
N GLY A 48 7.27 15.14 5.93
CA GLY A 48 7.19 16.57 6.23
C GLY A 48 5.91 17.27 5.74
N PHE A 49 5.13 16.68 4.84
CA PHE A 49 3.83 17.20 4.40
C PHE A 49 2.66 16.68 5.26
N ARG A 50 2.90 15.72 6.15
CA ARG A 50 1.89 15.13 7.01
C ARG A 50 1.58 16.06 8.18
N ALA A 51 0.30 16.14 8.56
CA ALA A 51 -0.07 16.76 9.83
C ALA A 51 0.49 15.96 11.02
N PRO A 52 0.87 16.61 12.14
CA PRO A 52 1.28 15.91 13.36
C PRO A 52 0.23 14.88 13.81
N LEU A 53 0.68 13.75 14.36
CA LEU A 53 -0.23 12.71 14.82
C LEU A 53 -1.00 13.21 16.04
N SER A 54 -2.33 13.32 15.92
CA SER A 54 -3.19 13.72 17.03
C SER A 54 -3.33 12.59 18.05
N ALA A 55 -3.60 12.92 19.31
CA ALA A 55 -3.88 11.91 20.33
C ALA A 55 -5.09 11.02 19.96
N GLN A 56 -6.09 11.60 19.29
CA GLN A 56 -7.26 10.87 18.80
C GLN A 56 -6.88 9.87 17.70
N ASP A 57 -6.09 10.28 16.72
CA ASP A 57 -5.65 9.39 15.64
C ASP A 57 -4.71 8.31 16.14
N ARG A 58 -3.84 8.63 17.11
CA ARG A 58 -3.01 7.64 17.80
C ARG A 58 -3.87 6.58 18.50
N ALA A 59 -4.87 6.99 19.28
CA ALA A 59 -5.76 6.05 19.98
C ALA A 59 -6.54 5.15 19.01
N ARG A 60 -6.96 5.67 17.84
CA ARG A 60 -7.64 4.87 16.80
C ARG A 60 -6.77 3.73 16.25
N ARG A 61 -5.45 3.80 16.40
CA ARG A 61 -4.52 2.73 15.99
C ARG A 61 -4.31 1.64 17.04
N LYS A 62 -4.92 1.76 18.23
CA LYS A 62 -4.81 0.78 19.33
C LYS A 62 -3.35 0.46 19.67
N PRO A 63 -2.57 1.47 20.10
CA PRO A 63 -1.14 1.30 20.40
C PRO A 63 -0.85 0.15 21.36
N GLU A 64 -1.77 -0.18 22.27
CA GLU A 64 -1.69 -1.31 23.19
C GLU A 64 -1.65 -2.70 22.52
N ALA A 65 -2.06 -2.79 21.25
CA ALA A 65 -2.05 -4.02 20.45
C ALA A 65 -0.88 -4.08 19.46
N LEU A 66 -0.02 -3.06 19.43
CA LEU A 66 1.11 -2.96 18.50
C LEU A 66 2.39 -3.56 19.10
N THR A 67 3.24 -4.10 18.24
CA THR A 67 4.61 -4.47 18.63
C THR A 67 5.44 -3.23 18.95
N ALA A 68 6.60 -3.41 19.58
CA ALA A 68 7.52 -2.29 19.86
C ALA A 68 7.94 -1.55 18.57
N THR A 69 8.24 -2.28 17.49
CA THR A 69 8.59 -1.71 16.18
C THR A 69 7.42 -0.93 15.58
N GLN A 70 6.21 -1.49 15.62
CA GLN A 70 5.01 -0.81 15.11
C GLN A 70 4.66 0.45 15.91
N LEU A 71 4.94 0.46 17.22
CA LEU A 71 4.81 1.65 18.06
C LEU A 71 5.81 2.74 17.67
N ASP A 72 7.09 2.39 17.48
CA ASP A 72 8.10 3.33 16.99
C ASP A 72 7.69 3.93 15.64
N HIS A 73 7.20 3.10 14.72
CA HIS A 73 6.66 3.56 13.45
C HIS A 73 5.45 4.46 13.60
N LEU A 74 4.51 4.13 14.48
CA LEU A 74 3.35 4.98 14.76
C LEU A 74 3.79 6.36 15.27
N ASP A 75 4.72 6.39 16.22
CA ASP A 75 5.15 7.63 16.86
C ASP A 75 6.03 8.48 15.90
N ARG A 76 6.86 7.85 15.07
CA ARG A 76 7.74 8.54 14.12
C ARG A 76 7.03 8.95 12.82
N TRP A 77 6.30 8.02 12.20
CA TRP A 77 5.74 8.18 10.86
C TRP A 77 4.22 8.38 10.85
N GLY A 78 3.56 8.32 12.00
CA GLY A 78 2.11 8.46 12.12
C GLY A 78 1.31 7.22 11.68
N TYR A 79 1.99 6.11 11.34
CA TYR A 79 1.35 4.87 10.89
C TYR A 79 2.23 3.65 11.23
N PRO A 80 1.67 2.54 11.76
CA PRO A 80 2.48 1.43 12.26
C PRO A 80 3.01 0.50 11.17
N TYR A 81 2.35 0.40 10.01
CA TYR A 81 2.70 -0.57 8.96
C TYR A 81 3.49 0.07 7.81
N VAL A 82 4.58 0.74 8.15
CA VAL A 82 5.56 1.33 7.22
C VAL A 82 6.91 0.62 7.33
N MET A 83 7.86 0.97 6.46
CA MET A 83 9.23 0.43 6.46
C MET A 83 9.26 -1.10 6.35
N ASP A 84 9.78 -1.81 7.35
CA ASP A 84 9.82 -3.27 7.41
C ASP A 84 8.46 -3.93 7.58
N GLU A 85 7.45 -3.19 8.03
CA GLU A 85 6.06 -3.66 8.14
C GLU A 85 5.24 -3.39 6.86
N PHE A 86 5.82 -2.71 5.86
CA PHE A 86 5.12 -2.39 4.62
C PHE A 86 4.86 -3.64 3.77
N ARG A 87 3.60 -3.83 3.36
CA ARG A 87 3.16 -4.90 2.46
C ARG A 87 2.39 -4.29 1.30
N PHE A 88 2.97 -4.31 0.10
CA PHE A 88 2.27 -3.83 -1.09
C PHE A 88 1.03 -4.68 -1.36
N HIS A 89 -0.08 -4.01 -1.64
CA HIS A 89 -1.33 -4.64 -2.04
C HIS A 89 -2.19 -3.66 -2.85
N MET A 90 -2.95 -4.17 -3.81
CA MET A 90 -4.02 -3.44 -4.50
C MET A 90 -5.35 -4.05 -4.08
N THR A 91 -6.07 -3.35 -3.22
CA THR A 91 -7.32 -3.83 -2.62
C THR A 91 -8.39 -4.08 -3.68
N LEU A 92 -8.96 -5.28 -3.70
CA LEU A 92 -10.09 -5.66 -4.56
C LEU A 92 -11.42 -5.66 -3.79
N THR A 93 -11.38 -5.94 -2.48
CA THR A 93 -12.58 -6.01 -1.64
C THR A 93 -12.37 -5.35 -0.28
N GLY A 94 -13.47 -5.04 0.41
CA GLY A 94 -13.45 -4.88 1.86
C GLY A 94 -13.24 -6.21 2.59
N ARG A 95 -13.26 -6.18 3.93
CA ARG A 95 -13.22 -7.41 4.75
C ARG A 95 -14.45 -8.28 4.49
N LEU A 96 -14.23 -9.60 4.44
CA LEU A 96 -15.27 -10.57 4.12
C LEU A 96 -15.52 -11.55 5.28
N PRO A 97 -16.78 -11.97 5.49
CA PRO A 97 -17.10 -13.13 6.34
C PRO A 97 -16.35 -14.37 5.86
N VAL A 98 -15.91 -15.21 6.81
CA VAL A 98 -15.00 -16.35 6.56
C VAL A 98 -15.59 -17.31 5.52
N GLU A 99 -16.89 -17.58 5.62
CA GLU A 99 -17.66 -18.46 4.76
C GLU A 99 -17.70 -18.02 3.29
N ARG A 100 -17.50 -16.72 3.00
CA ARG A 100 -17.49 -16.19 1.62
C ARG A 100 -16.10 -16.12 1.01
N ARG A 101 -15.03 -16.25 1.81
CA ARG A 101 -13.65 -15.97 1.37
C ARG A 101 -13.20 -16.93 0.27
N ALA A 102 -13.39 -18.24 0.47
CA ALA A 102 -12.89 -19.25 -0.47
C ALA A 102 -13.54 -19.12 -1.85
N ALA A 103 -14.87 -18.99 -1.89
CA ALA A 103 -15.62 -18.84 -3.13
C ALA A 103 -15.24 -17.56 -3.89
N LEU A 104 -15.13 -16.42 -3.18
CA LEU A 104 -14.76 -15.17 -3.83
C LEU A 104 -13.29 -15.15 -4.28
N LEU A 105 -12.38 -15.73 -3.49
CA LEU A 105 -10.98 -15.85 -3.88
C LEU A 105 -10.81 -16.68 -5.15
N ALA A 106 -11.52 -17.80 -5.27
CA ALA A 106 -11.51 -18.62 -6.49
C ALA A 106 -11.99 -17.82 -7.71
N LEU A 107 -13.11 -17.11 -7.57
CA LEU A 107 -13.65 -16.27 -8.64
C LEU A 107 -12.68 -15.14 -9.03
N LEU A 108 -12.10 -14.44 -8.06
CA LEU A 108 -11.14 -13.36 -8.34
C LEU A 108 -9.86 -13.88 -8.99
N ARG A 109 -9.37 -15.06 -8.57
CA ARG A 109 -8.20 -15.71 -9.20
C ARG A 109 -8.47 -16.08 -10.66
N GLU A 110 -9.65 -16.63 -10.95
CA GLU A 110 -10.06 -16.94 -12.32
C GLU A 110 -10.11 -15.68 -13.20
N HIS A 111 -10.78 -14.63 -12.73
CA HIS A 111 -10.88 -13.37 -13.47
C HIS A 111 -9.52 -12.70 -13.66
N PHE A 112 -8.65 -12.76 -12.64
CA PHE A 112 -7.32 -12.18 -12.73
C PHE A 112 -6.40 -12.98 -13.67
N ALA A 113 -6.48 -14.31 -13.65
CA ALA A 113 -5.72 -15.17 -14.56
C ALA A 113 -6.08 -14.92 -16.04
N ALA A 114 -7.33 -14.56 -16.33
CA ALA A 114 -7.76 -14.20 -17.69
C ALA A 114 -7.11 -12.92 -18.24
N LEU A 115 -6.44 -12.11 -17.40
CA LEU A 115 -5.67 -10.94 -17.84
C LEU A 115 -4.31 -11.31 -18.43
N ASP A 116 -3.84 -12.54 -18.23
CA ASP A 116 -2.52 -13.05 -18.69
C ASP A 116 -1.34 -12.13 -18.31
N LEU A 117 -1.41 -11.55 -17.11
CA LEU A 117 -0.39 -10.64 -16.57
C LEU A 117 0.73 -11.42 -15.90
N ALA A 118 1.77 -11.75 -16.66
CA ALA A 118 2.98 -12.38 -16.12
C ALA A 118 3.76 -11.46 -15.17
N GLU A 119 3.75 -10.15 -15.44
CA GLU A 119 4.49 -9.14 -14.68
C GLU A 119 3.72 -7.81 -14.66
N LEU A 120 3.82 -7.09 -13.54
CA LEU A 120 3.30 -5.74 -13.38
C LEU A 120 4.44 -4.81 -12.98
N THR A 121 4.80 -3.88 -13.87
CA THR A 121 5.79 -2.83 -13.58
C THR A 121 5.10 -1.66 -12.87
N LEU A 122 5.70 -1.18 -11.78
CA LEU A 122 5.29 0.01 -11.05
C LEU A 122 6.18 1.19 -11.47
N ASP A 123 5.89 1.77 -12.64
CA ASP A 123 6.73 2.78 -13.30
C ASP A 123 6.39 4.23 -12.94
N ARG A 124 5.34 4.47 -12.14
CA ARG A 124 4.80 5.80 -11.85
C ARG A 124 4.34 5.96 -10.42
N ILE A 125 4.44 7.19 -9.94
CA ILE A 125 3.77 7.64 -8.72
C ILE A 125 2.71 8.68 -9.06
N GLY A 126 1.51 8.49 -8.52
CA GLY A 126 0.43 9.46 -8.56
C GLY A 126 0.36 10.27 -7.27
N LEU A 127 0.15 11.58 -7.40
CA LEU A 127 -0.25 12.45 -6.29
C LEU A 127 -1.76 12.69 -6.40
N PHE A 128 -2.47 12.44 -5.30
CA PHE A 128 -3.91 12.58 -5.23
C PHE A 128 -4.30 13.56 -4.11
N ARG A 129 -5.42 14.25 -4.29
CA ARG A 129 -6.07 15.07 -3.26
C ARG A 129 -7.46 14.50 -2.99
N GLN A 130 -7.87 14.51 -1.73
CA GLN A 130 -9.24 14.23 -1.35
C GLN A 130 -9.68 15.35 -0.39
N ASP A 131 -10.72 16.09 -0.75
CA ASP A 131 -11.14 17.27 0.01
C ASP A 131 -11.85 16.87 1.31
N SER A 132 -12.53 15.71 1.31
CA SER A 132 -13.11 15.08 2.51
C SER A 132 -13.25 13.57 2.34
N ALA A 133 -13.42 12.85 3.45
CA ALA A 133 -13.56 11.38 3.46
C ALA A 133 -14.74 10.85 2.62
N THR A 134 -15.72 11.68 2.26
CA THR A 134 -16.88 11.30 1.44
C THR A 134 -16.76 11.71 -0.03
N THR A 135 -15.70 12.43 -0.39
CA THR A 135 -15.44 12.87 -1.78
C THR A 135 -14.49 11.91 -2.50
N PRO A 136 -14.62 11.75 -3.82
CA PRO A 136 -13.63 11.01 -4.61
C PRO A 136 -12.25 11.66 -4.54
N PHE A 137 -11.20 10.84 -4.69
CA PHE A 137 -9.85 11.35 -4.93
C PHE A 137 -9.79 12.05 -6.30
N GLN A 138 -9.07 13.17 -6.34
CA GLN A 138 -8.72 13.90 -7.55
C GLN A 138 -7.23 13.71 -7.84
N VAL A 139 -6.90 13.42 -9.09
CA VAL A 139 -5.51 13.31 -9.54
C VAL A 139 -4.91 14.71 -9.63
N ILE A 140 -3.84 14.96 -8.88
CA ILE A 140 -3.03 16.18 -8.98
C ILE A 140 -1.96 16.00 -10.06
N GLY A 141 -1.40 14.80 -10.19
CA GLY A 141 -0.47 14.47 -11.26
C GLY A 141 0.08 13.06 -11.14
N HIS A 142 0.69 12.59 -12.23
CA HIS A 142 1.41 11.32 -12.29
C HIS A 142 2.83 11.54 -12.83
N PHE A 143 3.81 10.94 -12.17
CA PHE A 143 5.22 11.15 -12.47
C PHE A 143 5.88 9.81 -12.73
N ALA A 144 6.50 9.65 -13.89
CA ALA A 144 7.29 8.46 -14.21
C ALA A 144 8.54 8.40 -13.34
N LEU A 145 8.79 7.20 -12.79
CA LEU A 145 10.00 6.85 -12.08
C LEU A 145 11.16 6.69 -13.09
N ARG A 146 12.37 6.99 -12.65
CA ARG A 146 13.60 6.90 -13.43
C ARG A 146 14.67 6.10 -12.70
#